data_AF-A0A927UPG5-F1
#
_entry.id   AF-A0A927UPG5-F1
#
_cell.length_a   1.000
_cell.length_b   1.000
_cell.length_c   1.000
_cell.angle_alpha   90.00
_cell.angle_beta   90.00
_cell.angle_gamma   90.00
#
_symmetry.space_group_name_H-M   'P 1'
#
loop_
_entity.id
_entity.type
_entity.pdbx_description
1 polymer ?
#
loop_
_entity_poly.entity_id
_entity_poly.type
_entity_poly.pdbx_seq_one_letter_code
_entity_poly.pdbx_strand_id
1 'polypeptide(L)'
;MLKITSKQVERVHRLVKTCCANCDKDGNCTLLDDGEAHRCVQLISIYGIYCNYFPMHRQLLMQKKKSERIRQVRRKREIRRSLNWLPRILHTPTVLSHLWLNNHGIFTYIIIQ
;
A
#
# COMPACT_ATOMS: atom_id res chain seq x y z
N MET A 1 -3.36 0.30 -6.01
CA MET A 1 -4.52 1.05 -6.53
C MET A 1 -5.56 1.11 -5.42
N LEU A 2 -6.11 2.27 -5.10
CA LEU A 2 -6.91 2.46 -3.87
C LEU A 2 -8.39 2.39 -4.24
N LYS A 3 -9.01 1.23 -4.02
CA LYS A 3 -10.44 1.01 -4.34
C LYS A 3 -11.31 1.80 -3.36
N ILE A 4 -12.18 2.66 -3.89
CA ILE A 4 -13.02 3.56 -3.10
C ILE A 4 -14.42 2.93 -2.96
N THR A 5 -14.99 2.92 -1.76
CA THR A 5 -16.37 2.45 -1.52
C THR A 5 -17.40 3.51 -1.92
N SER A 6 -18.67 3.13 -2.15
CA SER A 6 -19.73 4.07 -2.59
C SER A 6 -19.92 5.26 -1.63
N LYS A 7 -19.85 5.04 -0.30
CA LYS A 7 -19.91 6.12 0.70
C LYS A 7 -18.70 7.06 0.64
N GLN A 8 -17.54 6.56 0.22
CA GLN A 8 -16.36 7.39 0.03
C GLN A 8 -16.42 8.14 -1.30
N VAL A 9 -17.05 7.57 -2.34
CA VAL A 9 -17.30 8.25 -3.63
C VAL A 9 -18.13 9.52 -3.41
N GLU A 10 -19.20 9.47 -2.63
CA GLU A 10 -19.99 10.68 -2.32
C GLU A 10 -19.15 11.78 -1.65
N ARG A 11 -18.29 11.40 -0.70
CA ARG A 11 -17.38 12.34 -0.03
C ARG A 11 -16.38 12.94 -1.02
N VAL A 12 -15.84 12.11 -1.92
CA VAL A 12 -14.96 12.56 -3.00
C VAL A 12 -15.71 13.52 -3.92
N HIS A 13 -16.93 13.21 -4.34
CA HIS A 13 -17.74 14.09 -5.20
C HIS A 13 -17.99 15.44 -4.54
N ARG A 14 -18.31 15.47 -3.25
CA ARG A 14 -18.45 16.72 -2.50
C ARG A 14 -17.15 17.53 -2.49
N LEU A 15 -16.02 16.87 -2.19
CA LEU A 15 -14.71 17.52 -2.19
C LEU A 15 -14.30 18.05 -3.57
N VAL A 16 -14.62 17.33 -4.64
CA VAL A 16 -14.35 17.76 -6.01
C VAL A 16 -15.11 19.03 -6.33
N LYS A 17 -16.42 19.06 -6.08
CA LYS A 17 -17.25 20.23 -6.33
C LYS A 17 -16.86 21.47 -5.51
N THR A 18 -16.21 21.28 -4.35
CA THR A 18 -15.81 22.40 -3.48
C THR A 18 -14.34 22.80 -3.62
N CYS A 19 -13.46 21.90 -4.05
CA CYS A 19 -12.00 22.11 -3.97
C CYS A 19 -11.27 21.92 -5.31
N CYS A 20 -11.91 21.33 -6.33
CA CYS A 20 -11.27 21.25 -7.64
C CYS A 20 -11.38 22.61 -8.34
N ALA A 21 -10.25 23.30 -8.49
CA ALA A 21 -10.18 24.64 -9.07
C ALA A 21 -10.79 24.76 -10.46
N ASN A 22 -10.78 23.66 -11.23
CA ASN A 22 -11.28 23.65 -12.60
C ASN A 22 -12.72 23.12 -12.68
N CYS A 23 -13.26 22.51 -11.62
CA CYS A 23 -14.58 21.87 -11.67
C CYS A 23 -15.67 22.93 -11.51
N ASP A 24 -16.48 23.10 -12.54
CA ASP A 24 -17.67 23.94 -12.52
C ASP A 24 -18.84 23.29 -11.75
N LYS A 25 -19.96 24.02 -11.69
CA LYS A 25 -21.21 23.59 -11.06
C LYS A 25 -21.85 22.35 -11.72
N ASP A 26 -21.56 22.12 -13.00
CA ASP A 26 -22.11 21.03 -13.82
C ASP A 26 -21.21 19.76 -13.76
N GLY A 27 -20.08 19.88 -13.05
CA GLY A 27 -19.14 18.79 -12.81
C GLY A 27 -18.11 18.64 -13.93
N ASN A 28 -17.85 19.70 -14.69
CA ASN A 28 -16.88 19.70 -15.77
C ASN A 28 -15.62 20.47 -15.38
N CYS A 29 -14.47 19.95 -15.76
CA CYS A 29 -13.21 20.67 -15.77
C CYS A 29 -12.97 21.27 -17.15
N THR A 30 -12.56 22.52 -17.20
CA THR A 30 -11.83 23.05 -18.36
C THR A 30 -10.44 22.42 -18.35
N LEU A 31 -10.17 21.56 -19.33
CA LEU A 31 -8.82 21.05 -19.54
C LEU A 31 -7.99 22.18 -20.16
N LEU A 32 -6.78 22.39 -19.64
CA LEU A 32 -5.95 23.55 -19.99
C LEU A 32 -5.44 23.50 -21.44
N ASP A 33 -5.66 22.38 -22.14
CA ASP A 33 -5.04 22.10 -23.43
C ASP A 33 -5.99 22.32 -24.62
N ASP A 34 -7.32 22.27 -24.40
CA ASP A 34 -8.33 22.40 -25.45
C ASP A 34 -9.35 23.53 -25.19
N GLY A 35 -9.40 24.08 -23.97
CA GLY A 35 -10.34 25.14 -23.60
C GLY A 35 -11.80 24.68 -23.52
N GLU A 36 -12.05 23.39 -23.76
CA GLU A 36 -13.37 22.78 -23.78
C GLU A 36 -13.72 22.20 -22.40
N ALA A 37 -15.02 22.21 -22.09
CA ALA A 37 -15.53 21.66 -20.83
C ALA A 37 -15.67 20.14 -20.94
N HIS A 38 -14.97 19.41 -20.08
CA HIS A 38 -15.04 17.94 -20.01
C HIS A 38 -15.42 17.48 -18.63
N ARG A 39 -16.12 16.36 -18.50
CA ARG A 39 -16.46 15.81 -17.18
C ARG A 39 -15.20 15.63 -16.33
N CYS A 40 -15.24 16.15 -15.11
CA CYS A 40 -14.10 16.10 -14.20
C CYS A 40 -13.62 14.65 -14.01
N VAL A 41 -12.36 14.38 -14.34
CA VAL A 41 -11.72 13.06 -14.20
C VAL A 41 -11.84 12.51 -12.78
N GLN A 42 -11.93 13.40 -11.79
CA GLN A 42 -12.08 13.02 -10.39
C GLN A 42 -13.49 12.54 -10.02
N LEU A 43 -14.53 12.94 -10.77
CA LEU A 43 -15.92 12.49 -10.59
C LEU A 43 -16.21 11.13 -11.27
N ILE A 44 -15.40 10.74 -12.27
CA ILE A 44 -15.55 9.45 -12.97
C ILE A 44 -14.57 8.39 -12.46
N SER A 45 -13.67 8.78 -11.57
CA SER A 45 -12.66 7.88 -11.04
C SER A 45 -13.16 7.06 -9.85
N ILE A 46 -13.17 5.73 -10.03
CA ILE A 46 -13.46 4.75 -8.96
C ILE A 46 -12.19 4.12 -8.35
N TYR A 47 -11.04 4.33 -8.98
CA TYR A 47 -9.78 3.63 -8.65
C TYR A 47 -8.72 4.51 -7.99
N GLY A 48 -8.95 5.83 -7.91
CA GLY A 48 -7.99 6.75 -7.32
C GLY A 48 -8.34 8.22 -7.41
N ILE A 49 -7.42 9.04 -6.92
CA ILE A 49 -7.48 10.49 -7.04
C ILE A 49 -6.42 10.92 -8.05
N TYR A 50 -6.87 11.48 -9.17
CA TYR A 50 -6.08 11.84 -10.36
C TYR A 50 -5.91 13.35 -10.52
N CYS A 51 -6.66 14.17 -9.78
CA CYS A 51 -6.53 15.61 -9.87
C CYS A 51 -5.30 16.12 -9.09
N ASN A 52 -4.33 16.71 -9.82
CA ASN A 52 -3.09 17.27 -9.26
C ASN A 52 -3.31 18.47 -8.32
N TYR A 53 -4.51 19.06 -8.34
CA TYR A 53 -4.87 20.24 -7.54
C TYR A 53 -5.42 19.92 -6.15
N PHE A 54 -5.30 18.68 -5.67
CA PHE A 54 -5.57 18.30 -4.28
C PHE A 54 -4.28 18.22 -3.45
N PRO A 55 -3.75 19.35 -2.91
CA PRO A 55 -2.50 19.37 -2.16
C PRO A 55 -2.56 18.50 -0.89
N MET A 56 -3.69 18.48 -0.19
CA MET A 56 -3.90 17.58 0.97
C MET A 56 -3.75 16.10 0.59
N HIS A 57 -4.27 15.70 -0.57
CA HIS A 57 -4.18 14.30 -1.00
C HIS A 57 -2.74 13.92 -1.38
N ARG A 58 -2.04 14.81 -2.11
CA ARG A 58 -0.60 14.63 -2.40
C ARG A 58 0.18 14.42 -1.11
N GLN A 59 -0.08 15.24 -0.08
CA GLN A 59 0.57 15.12 1.21
C GLN A 59 0.26 13.78 1.91
N LEU A 60 -1.00 13.34 1.94
CA LEU A 60 -1.41 12.06 2.53
C LEU A 60 -0.79 10.85 1.81
N LEU A 61 -0.72 10.87 0.48
CA LEU A 61 -0.07 9.81 -0.30
C LEU A 61 1.42 9.72 0.02
N MET A 62 2.10 10.87 0.12
CA MET A 62 3.51 10.91 0.50
C MET A 62 3.74 10.34 1.90
N GLN A 63 2.87 10.67 2.86
CA GLN A 63 2.93 10.11 4.21
C GLN A 63 2.72 8.60 4.22
N LYS A 64 1.70 8.08 3.50
CA LYS A 64 1.46 6.64 3.38
C LYS A 64 2.65 5.90 2.78
N LYS A 65 3.19 6.38 1.65
CA LYS A 65 4.39 5.81 1.02
C LYS A 65 5.59 5.78 1.97
N LYS A 66 5.80 6.85 2.76
CA LYS A 66 6.84 6.89 3.80
C LYS A 66 6.62 5.83 4.87
N SER A 67 5.38 5.70 5.37
CA SER A 67 5.02 4.70 6.39
C SER A 67 5.22 3.26 5.90
N GLU A 68 4.86 2.97 4.65
CA GLU A 68 5.03 1.66 4.01
C GLU A 68 6.51 1.33 3.83
N ARG A 69 7.32 2.30 3.36
CA ARG A 69 8.79 2.14 3.29
C ARG A 69 9.39 1.82 4.65
N ILE A 70 9.00 2.54 5.70
CA ILE A 70 9.46 2.27 7.08
C ILE A 70 9.08 0.85 7.50
N ARG A 71 7.83 0.43 7.25
CA ARG A 71 7.35 -0.91 7.58
C ARG A 71 8.13 -1.99 6.83
N GLN A 72 8.43 -1.77 5.55
CA GLN A 72 9.21 -2.69 4.73
C GLN A 72 10.66 -2.81 5.23
N VAL A 73 11.29 -1.69 5.61
CA VAL A 73 12.63 -1.69 6.20
C VAL A 73 12.65 -2.43 7.54
N ARG A 74 11.67 -2.21 8.42
CA ARG A 74 11.54 -2.93 9.69
C ARG A 74 11.42 -4.44 9.47
N ARG A 75 10.52 -4.86 8.58
CA ARG A 75 10.35 -6.28 8.21
C ARG A 75 11.64 -6.89 7.65
N LYS A 76 12.36 -6.19 6.77
CA LYS A 76 13.67 -6.64 6.25
C LYS A 76 14.71 -6.79 7.36
N ARG A 77 14.73 -5.88 8.34
CA ARG A 77 15.65 -5.95 9.50
C ARG A 77 15.32 -7.13 10.42
N GLU A 78 14.04 -7.41 10.65
CA GLU A 78 13.58 -8.58 11.42
C GLU A 78 14.00 -9.88 10.73
N ILE A 79 13.72 -10.02 9.42
CA ILE A 79 14.15 -11.19 8.64
C ILE A 79 15.68 -11.33 8.67
N ARG A 80 16.43 -10.24 8.46
CA ARG A 80 17.91 -10.28 8.55
C ARG A 80 18.39 -10.70 9.93
N ARG A 81 17.75 -10.21 11.01
CA ARG A 81 18.09 -10.64 12.38
C ARG A 81 17.84 -12.13 12.55
N SER A 82 16.66 -12.64 12.17
CA SER A 82 16.36 -14.07 12.25
C SER A 82 17.33 -14.93 11.43
N LEU A 83 17.71 -14.48 10.23
CA LEU A 83 18.72 -15.14 9.39
C LEU A 83 20.12 -15.11 10.01
N ASN A 84 20.51 -14.01 10.65
CA ASN A 84 21.79 -13.91 11.36
C ASN A 84 21.84 -14.78 12.64
N TRP A 85 20.68 -15.17 13.18
CA TRP A 85 20.58 -16.15 14.26
C TRP A 85 20.61 -17.62 13.77
N LEU A 86 20.43 -17.87 12.46
CA LEU A 86 20.16 -19.21 11.93
C LEU A 86 21.38 -20.13 11.73
N PRO A 87 22.65 -19.68 11.81
CA PRO A 87 23.71 -20.65 12.14
C PRO A 87 24.81 -20.14 13.09
N ARG A 88 24.55 -20.32 14.40
CA ARG A 88 25.53 -20.87 15.36
C ARG A 88 25.27 -22.36 15.68
N ILE A 89 24.35 -23.00 14.94
CA ILE A 89 23.79 -24.34 15.26
C ILE A 89 24.25 -25.43 14.27
N LEU A 90 24.89 -25.09 13.15
CA LEU A 90 25.33 -26.09 12.14
C LEU A 90 26.76 -26.65 12.34
N HIS A 91 27.41 -26.40 13.49
CA HIS A 91 28.78 -26.89 13.78
C HIS A 91 28.83 -27.86 14.97
N THR A 92 27.93 -28.85 15.01
CA THR A 92 28.20 -30.09 15.77
C THR A 92 28.01 -31.27 14.82
N PRO A 93 29.08 -31.99 14.47
CA PRO A 93 29.00 -33.07 13.51
C PRO A 93 28.47 -34.30 14.22
N THR A 94 27.18 -34.58 14.07
CA THR A 94 26.61 -35.94 13.98
C THR A 94 25.07 -35.84 13.97
N VAL A 95 24.46 -36.70 13.15
CA VAL A 95 23.03 -36.94 12.99
C VAL A 95 22.30 -36.01 12.01
N LEU A 96 22.21 -36.48 10.76
CA LEU A 96 21.24 -36.03 9.77
C LEU A 96 19.82 -36.19 10.32
N SER A 97 19.14 -35.07 10.62
CA SER A 97 17.71 -35.05 10.89
C SER A 97 16.96 -34.42 9.71
N HIS A 98 16.08 -35.20 9.09
CA HIS A 98 15.14 -34.72 8.07
C HIS A 98 14.23 -33.63 8.67
N LEU A 99 14.34 -32.42 8.13
CA LEU A 99 13.51 -31.27 8.49
C LEU A 99 12.16 -31.36 7.75
N TRP A 100 11.09 -31.67 8.47
CA TRP A 100 9.74 -31.53 7.91
C TRP A 100 9.15 -30.18 8.31
N LEU A 101 8.99 -29.29 7.34
CA LEU A 101 8.37 -27.97 7.50
C LEU A 101 6.85 -28.13 7.53
N ASN A 102 6.26 -27.99 8.71
CA ASN A 102 4.82 -27.86 8.85
C ASN A 102 4.36 -26.42 8.54
N ASN A 103 3.16 -26.27 7.96
CA ASN A 103 2.53 -25.00 7.54
C ASN A 103 2.34 -23.93 8.64
N HIS A 104 2.74 -24.22 9.88
CA HIS A 104 2.70 -23.30 11.03
C HIS A 104 4.07 -22.93 11.60
N GLY A 105 5.19 -23.41 11.02
CA GLY A 105 6.54 -22.95 11.38
C GLY A 105 7.04 -23.37 12.77
N ILE A 106 6.44 -24.38 13.40
CA ILE A 106 6.87 -24.92 14.69
C ILE A 106 7.79 -26.12 14.43
N PHE A 107 9.03 -26.05 14.93
CA PHE A 107 9.98 -27.16 14.89
C PHE A 107 9.72 -28.09 16.07
N THR A 108 9.04 -29.20 15.82
CA THR A 108 8.91 -30.29 16.80
C THR A 108 10.02 -31.31 16.57
N TYR A 109 10.95 -31.43 17.52
CA TYR A 109 11.93 -32.51 17.54
C TYR A 109 11.23 -33.77 18.05
N ILE A 110 11.15 -34.81 17.22
CA ILE A 110 10.72 -36.14 17.67
C ILE A 110 12.01 -36.94 17.90
N ILE A 111 12.31 -37.25 19.16
CA ILE A 111 13.36 -38.22 19.52
C ILE A 111 12.70 -39.60 19.46
N ILE A 112 13.07 -40.41 18.46
CA ILE A 112 12.69 -41.83 18.41
C ILE A 112 13.85 -42.61 19.04
N GLN A 113 13.58 -43.35 20.13
CA GLN A 113 14.50 -44.33 20.72
C GLN A 113 14.53 -45.62 19.91
#